data_AF-A0A2N2HC49-F1
#
_entry.id   AF-A0A2N2HC49-F1
#
_cell.length_a   1.000
_cell.length_b   1.000
_cell.length_c   1.000
_cell.angle_alpha   90.00
_cell.angle_beta   90.00
_cell.angle_gamma   90.00
#
_symmetry.space_group_name_H-M   'P 1'
#
loop_
_entity.id
_entity.type
_entity.pdbx_description
1 polymer ?
#
loop_
_entity_poly.entity_id
_entity_poly.type
_entity_poly.pdbx_seq_one_letter_code
_entity_poly.pdbx_strand_id
1 'polypeptide(L)'
;SLGFPPLAAAVICLVFNSFPVSFGAVGTPILVGLKFLGPLAKTAVEAGTPGLNFVDFGTFAKVIGQWATVMHGPMIFILPIFMLGFLTRFFGKNKSWSEGFAAWQFCVFASVAFIVPYLTFAWLVGPEFPSLIGGLVGLGIIVAGAKAGFCVPKESWDFGPQSTWDAEWTGTIATSTNTEFKPHMSQFKAWLPYILIGAILVVTRIPELGLKALLAAQKLPFTDILGYTGVSASIDYLYLPGTIPFMLVALLTIMIHGMKGSAVKQAWTESFVKMKAPTIALFAAVALVSIFRGSGVADVVLNPNSYPSMPLAMAKTVAAFAGNAWPMLASYVGG
;
A
#
# COMPACT_ATOMS: atom_id res chain seq x y z
N SER A 1 -1.37 1.72 -25.54
CA SER A 1 -1.91 1.00 -24.36
C SER A 1 -1.12 -0.29 -24.17
N LEU A 2 -1.09 -0.86 -22.97
CA LEU A 2 -0.36 -2.12 -22.67
C LEU A 2 -1.14 -3.39 -23.08
N GLY A 3 -2.17 -3.26 -23.93
CA GLY A 3 -2.92 -4.40 -24.49
C GLY A 3 -4.06 -4.96 -23.65
N PHE A 4 -4.37 -4.39 -22.47
CA PHE A 4 -5.45 -4.87 -21.60
C PHE A 4 -6.57 -3.85 -21.38
N PRO A 5 -7.81 -4.30 -21.10
CA PRO A 5 -8.92 -3.39 -20.78
C PRO A 5 -8.64 -2.61 -19.48
N PRO A 6 -8.82 -1.26 -19.48
CA PRO A 6 -8.59 -0.42 -18.31
C PRO A 6 -9.34 -0.88 -17.05
N LEU A 7 -10.61 -1.27 -17.18
CA LEU A 7 -11.42 -1.75 -16.05
C LEU A 7 -10.84 -3.03 -15.44
N ALA A 8 -10.39 -3.98 -16.26
CA ALA A 8 -9.75 -5.21 -15.81
C ALA A 8 -8.49 -4.90 -14.99
N ALA A 9 -7.64 -4.00 -15.51
CA ALA A 9 -6.43 -3.57 -14.81
C ALA A 9 -6.74 -2.90 -13.47
N ALA A 10 -7.77 -2.04 -13.43
CA ALA A 10 -8.19 -1.37 -12.20
C ALA A 10 -8.69 -2.37 -11.14
N VAL A 11 -9.57 -3.30 -11.50
CA VAL A 11 -10.11 -4.32 -10.59
C VAL A 11 -8.99 -5.21 -10.04
N ILE A 12 -8.10 -5.70 -10.91
CA ILE A 12 -6.98 -6.55 -10.50
C ILE A 12 -6.04 -5.81 -9.55
N CYS A 13 -5.71 -4.55 -9.88
CA CYS A 13 -4.88 -3.71 -9.05
C CYS A 13 -5.50 -3.48 -7.66
N LEU A 14 -6.81 -3.19 -7.60
CA LEU A 14 -7.50 -2.99 -6.32
C LEU A 14 -7.54 -4.27 -5.49
N VAL A 15 -7.86 -5.41 -6.09
CA VAL A 15 -7.94 -6.69 -5.37
C VAL A 15 -6.56 -7.14 -4.87
N PHE A 16 -5.51 -7.06 -5.69
CA PHE A 16 -4.16 -7.43 -5.25
C PHE A 16 -3.55 -6.47 -4.23
N ASN A 17 -4.08 -5.24 -4.12
CA ASN A 17 -3.69 -4.36 -3.03
C ASN A 17 -4.28 -4.76 -1.67
N SER A 18 -5.20 -5.73 -1.58
CA SER A 18 -5.94 -6.04 -0.33
C SER A 18 -5.10 -6.66 0.80
N PHE A 19 -4.10 -7.49 0.50
CA PHE A 19 -3.23 -8.09 1.53
C PHE A 19 -1.95 -7.30 1.83
N PRO A 20 -1.28 -6.58 0.90
CA PRO A 20 -0.14 -5.74 1.29
C PRO A 20 -0.55 -4.45 2.04
N VAL A 21 -1.85 -4.15 2.21
CA VAL A 21 -2.32 -2.90 2.86
C VAL A 21 -1.70 -2.68 4.22
N SER A 22 -1.45 -3.73 5.00
CA SER A 22 -0.90 -3.64 6.36
C SER A 22 0.45 -2.91 6.40
N PHE A 23 1.20 -2.97 5.30
CA PHE A 23 2.47 -2.28 5.15
C PHE A 23 2.33 -0.98 4.37
N GLY A 24 1.36 -0.87 3.46
CA GLY A 24 1.08 0.36 2.70
C GLY A 24 2.35 0.98 2.11
N ALA A 25 2.45 2.31 2.18
CA ALA A 25 3.68 3.02 1.86
C ALA A 25 4.70 2.86 3.00
N VAL A 26 5.48 1.77 2.98
CA VAL A 26 6.69 1.60 3.80
C VAL A 26 6.38 1.47 5.30
N GLY A 27 5.49 0.54 5.64
CA GLY A 27 5.07 0.24 7.01
C GLY A 27 4.13 1.26 7.64
N THR A 28 3.66 2.27 6.90
CA THR A 28 2.88 3.40 7.46
C THR A 28 1.67 2.97 8.30
N PRO A 29 0.81 2.03 7.88
CA PRO A 29 -0.34 1.63 8.68
C PRO A 29 0.05 0.99 10.02
N ILE A 30 1.12 0.20 10.06
CA ILE A 30 1.63 -0.38 11.30
C ILE A 30 2.35 0.68 12.15
N LEU A 31 3.26 1.46 11.58
CA LEU A 31 4.15 2.36 12.33
C LEU A 31 3.48 3.65 12.76
N VAL A 32 2.70 4.26 11.86
CA VAL A 32 1.99 5.52 12.10
C VAL A 32 0.57 5.24 12.55
N GLY A 33 -0.11 4.30 11.90
CA GLY A 33 -1.49 3.95 12.23
C GLY A 33 -1.61 3.44 13.66
N LEU A 34 -0.74 2.52 14.11
CA LEU A 34 -0.81 1.97 15.47
C LEU A 34 -0.06 2.79 16.54
N LYS A 35 0.49 3.97 16.19
CA LYS A 35 1.31 4.77 17.10
C LYS A 35 0.62 5.12 18.41
N PHE A 36 -0.70 5.27 18.39
CA PHE A 36 -1.51 5.56 19.57
C PHE A 36 -1.54 4.41 20.60
N LEU A 37 -1.17 3.19 20.20
CA LEU A 37 -0.99 2.06 21.12
C LEU A 37 0.36 2.10 21.85
N GLY A 38 1.27 3.01 21.48
CA GLY A 38 2.59 3.15 22.09
C GLY A 38 2.58 3.28 23.62
N PRO A 39 1.72 4.14 24.23
CA PRO A 39 1.59 4.22 25.68
C PRO A 39 1.17 2.89 26.32
N LEU A 40 0.21 2.17 25.72
CA LEU A 40 -0.23 0.87 26.23
C LEU A 40 0.86 -0.18 26.14
N ALA A 41 1.59 -0.23 25.01
CA ALA A 41 2.74 -1.11 24.84
C ALA A 41 3.83 -0.82 25.89
N LYS A 42 4.11 0.46 26.15
CA LYS A 42 5.05 0.88 27.19
C LYS A 42 4.60 0.42 28.58
N THR A 43 3.35 0.66 28.96
CA THR A 43 2.80 0.22 30.25
C THR A 43 2.88 -1.30 30.42
N ALA A 44 2.59 -2.08 29.37
CA ALA A 44 2.69 -3.54 29.43
C ALA A 44 4.12 -4.02 29.69
N VAL A 45 5.11 -3.38 29.06
CA VAL A 45 6.54 -3.66 29.25
C VAL A 45 6.97 -3.27 30.67
N GLU A 46 6.61 -2.08 31.14
CA GLU A 46 6.93 -1.59 32.49
C GLU A 46 6.29 -2.45 33.58
N ALA A 47 5.11 -3.02 33.33
CA ALA A 47 4.43 -3.94 34.23
C ALA A 47 5.05 -5.35 34.27
N GLY A 48 6.06 -5.63 33.44
CA GLY A 48 6.70 -6.95 33.40
C GLY A 48 5.75 -8.07 32.98
N THR A 49 4.79 -7.78 32.09
CA THR A 49 3.78 -8.75 31.66
C THR A 49 4.47 -10.00 31.09
N PRO A 50 4.18 -11.22 31.58
CA PRO A 50 4.79 -12.44 31.05
C PRO A 50 4.45 -12.67 29.58
N GLY A 51 5.40 -13.16 28.79
CA GLY A 51 5.18 -13.56 27.39
C GLY A 51 5.19 -12.42 26.36
N LEU A 52 5.65 -11.21 26.73
CA LEU A 52 5.83 -10.13 25.78
C LEU A 52 7.01 -10.43 24.83
N ASN A 53 6.73 -10.38 23.52
CA ASN A 53 7.73 -10.52 22.46
C ASN A 53 8.30 -9.16 22.00
N PHE A 54 8.15 -8.11 22.81
CA PHE A 54 8.57 -6.75 22.50
C PHE A 54 9.01 -6.01 23.77
N VAL A 55 9.86 -5.00 23.58
CA VAL A 55 10.44 -4.18 24.66
C VAL A 55 10.16 -2.68 24.48
N ASP A 56 9.68 -2.29 23.31
CA ASP A 56 9.32 -0.93 22.95
C ASP A 56 8.26 -0.94 21.83
N PHE A 57 7.78 0.25 21.44
CA PHE A 57 6.79 0.36 20.37
C PHE A 57 7.31 -0.12 19.00
N GLY A 58 8.60 0.05 18.70
CA GLY A 58 9.19 -0.41 17.45
C GLY A 58 9.22 -1.93 17.34
N THR A 59 9.62 -2.61 18.41
CA THR A 59 9.58 -4.09 18.48
C THR A 59 8.14 -4.61 18.52
N PHE A 60 7.21 -3.89 19.17
CA PHE A 60 5.78 -4.19 19.12
C PHE A 60 5.23 -4.12 17.68
N ALA A 61 5.52 -3.03 16.97
CA ALA A 61 5.14 -2.85 15.57
C ALA A 61 5.76 -3.93 14.66
N LYS A 62 7.01 -4.35 14.94
CA LYS A 62 7.66 -5.46 14.23
C LYS A 62 6.91 -6.78 14.43
N VAL A 63 6.53 -7.12 15.66
CA VAL A 63 5.75 -8.35 15.95
C VAL A 63 4.42 -8.36 15.21
N ILE A 64 3.71 -7.22 15.18
CA ILE A 64 2.46 -7.10 14.41
C ILE A 64 2.72 -7.32 12.92
N GLY A 65 3.78 -6.72 12.37
CA GLY A 65 4.18 -6.93 10.97
C GLY A 65 4.47 -8.40 10.66
N GLN A 66 5.20 -9.09 11.53
CA GLN A 66 5.49 -10.52 11.36
C GLN A 66 4.21 -11.35 11.29
N TRP A 67 3.29 -11.19 12.24
CA TRP A 67 2.04 -11.95 12.24
C TRP A 67 1.10 -11.57 11.09
N ALA A 68 1.05 -10.30 10.71
CA ALA A 68 0.30 -9.86 9.53
C ALA A 68 0.79 -10.59 8.27
N THR A 69 2.11 -10.72 8.07
CA THR A 69 2.63 -11.46 6.90
C THR A 69 2.23 -12.92 6.87
N VAL A 70 2.17 -13.59 8.02
CA VAL A 70 1.70 -14.98 8.11
C VAL A 70 0.22 -15.07 7.75
N MET A 71 -0.60 -14.15 8.26
CA MET A 71 -2.04 -14.11 7.96
C MET A 71 -2.31 -13.84 6.47
N HIS A 72 -1.44 -13.10 5.78
CA HIS A 72 -1.58 -12.87 4.34
C HIS A 72 -1.22 -14.09 3.50
N GLY A 73 -0.43 -15.04 4.05
CA GLY A 73 0.12 -16.19 3.34
C GLY A 73 -0.91 -16.94 2.47
N PRO A 74 -2.04 -17.41 3.02
CA PRO A 74 -3.06 -18.11 2.23
C PRO A 74 -3.59 -17.28 1.05
N MET A 75 -3.87 -16.00 1.28
CA MET A 75 -4.42 -15.11 0.25
C MET A 75 -3.41 -14.77 -0.84
N ILE A 76 -2.11 -14.77 -0.53
CA ILE A 76 -1.04 -14.60 -1.52
C ILE A 76 -1.08 -15.71 -2.58
N PHE A 77 -1.49 -16.93 -2.24
CA PHE A 77 -1.63 -18.04 -3.20
C PHE A 77 -3.02 -18.10 -3.85
N ILE A 78 -4.08 -17.86 -3.06
CA ILE A 78 -5.46 -17.99 -3.54
C ILE A 78 -5.80 -16.88 -4.55
N LEU A 79 -5.44 -15.63 -4.25
CA LEU A 79 -5.87 -14.49 -5.06
C LEU A 79 -5.30 -14.52 -6.48
N PRO A 80 -4.01 -14.80 -6.74
CA PRO A 80 -3.52 -14.83 -8.12
C PRO A 80 -4.24 -15.85 -9.00
N ILE A 81 -4.51 -17.05 -8.46
CA ILE A 81 -5.25 -18.09 -9.19
C ILE A 81 -6.70 -17.64 -9.43
N PHE A 82 -7.37 -17.19 -8.38
CA PHE A 82 -8.76 -16.74 -8.46
C PHE A 82 -8.92 -15.57 -9.43
N MET A 83 -8.03 -14.58 -9.37
CA MET A 83 -8.10 -13.37 -10.18
C MET A 83 -7.74 -13.62 -11.65
N LEU A 84 -6.88 -14.59 -11.97
CA LEU A 84 -6.74 -15.02 -13.37
C LEU A 84 -8.02 -15.67 -13.89
N GLY A 85 -8.65 -16.55 -13.12
CA GLY A 85 -9.95 -17.11 -13.50
C GLY A 85 -11.04 -16.03 -13.64
N PHE A 86 -11.02 -15.01 -12.77
CA PHE A 86 -11.92 -13.85 -12.86
C PHE A 86 -11.67 -13.07 -14.16
N LEU A 87 -10.41 -12.82 -14.51
CA LEU A 87 -10.07 -12.16 -15.78
C LEU A 87 -10.61 -12.92 -16.97
N THR A 88 -10.36 -14.23 -17.06
CA THR A 88 -10.81 -15.02 -18.21
C THR A 88 -12.33 -15.20 -18.24
N ARG A 89 -12.99 -15.21 -17.07
CA ARG A 89 -14.45 -15.30 -16.98
C ARG A 89 -15.17 -14.03 -17.43
N PHE A 90 -14.68 -12.87 -17.02
CA PHE A 90 -15.39 -11.60 -17.21
C PHE A 90 -14.88 -10.82 -18.41
N PHE A 91 -13.58 -10.91 -18.71
CA PHE A 91 -12.93 -10.16 -19.77
C PHE A 91 -12.46 -11.04 -20.94
N GLY A 92 -12.62 -12.36 -20.85
CA GLY A 92 -12.26 -13.30 -21.91
C GLY A 92 -13.33 -13.48 -22.96
N LYS A 93 -12.90 -13.76 -24.20
CA LYS A 93 -13.78 -14.08 -25.33
C LYS A 93 -14.72 -15.24 -25.03
N ASN A 94 -14.20 -16.30 -24.42
CA ASN A 94 -14.96 -17.52 -24.11
C ASN A 94 -15.66 -17.46 -22.74
N LYS A 95 -15.42 -16.41 -21.95
CA LYS A 95 -15.99 -16.20 -20.61
C LYS A 95 -15.90 -17.45 -19.72
N SER A 96 -14.70 -18.04 -19.63
CA SER A 96 -14.47 -19.28 -18.88
C SER A 96 -13.49 -19.09 -17.72
N TRP A 97 -13.77 -19.71 -16.57
CA TRP A 97 -12.83 -19.77 -15.44
C TRP A 97 -11.66 -20.72 -15.68
N SER A 98 -11.89 -21.80 -16.43
CA SER A 98 -10.90 -22.85 -16.62
C SER A 98 -9.65 -22.34 -17.36
N GLU A 99 -9.82 -21.39 -18.27
CA GLU A 99 -8.72 -20.77 -19.01
C GLU A 99 -7.73 -20.07 -18.09
N GLY A 100 -8.22 -19.29 -17.12
CA GLY A 100 -7.37 -18.61 -16.15
C GLY A 100 -6.77 -19.57 -15.12
N PHE A 101 -7.54 -20.57 -14.68
CA PHE A 101 -7.05 -21.60 -13.76
C PHE A 101 -6.01 -22.53 -14.38
N ALA A 102 -5.97 -22.67 -15.70
CA ALA A 102 -4.92 -23.42 -16.38
C ALA A 102 -3.51 -22.83 -16.12
N ALA A 103 -3.41 -21.54 -15.79
CA ALA A 103 -2.17 -20.86 -15.45
C ALA A 103 -1.76 -20.95 -13.96
N TRP A 104 -2.41 -21.82 -13.17
CA TRP A 104 -2.18 -21.92 -11.73
C TRP A 104 -0.70 -22.17 -11.36
N GLN A 105 0.06 -22.92 -12.16
CA GLN A 105 1.47 -23.20 -11.88
C GLN A 105 2.29 -21.90 -11.90
N PHE A 106 2.03 -21.02 -12.87
CA PHE A 106 2.66 -19.71 -12.94
C PHE A 106 2.23 -18.83 -11.77
N CYS A 107 0.96 -18.89 -11.38
CA CYS A 107 0.45 -18.16 -10.21
C CYS A 107 1.15 -18.61 -8.92
N VAL A 108 1.33 -19.91 -8.71
CA VAL A 108 2.04 -20.43 -7.53
C VAL A 108 3.50 -19.99 -7.57
N PHE A 109 4.16 -20.09 -8.72
CA PHE A 109 5.52 -19.58 -8.88
C PHE A 109 5.62 -18.08 -8.52
N ALA A 110 4.73 -17.25 -9.04
CA ALA A 110 4.66 -15.82 -8.74
C ALA A 110 4.39 -15.56 -7.24
N SER A 111 3.51 -16.35 -6.64
CA SER A 111 3.19 -16.28 -5.20
C SER A 111 4.40 -16.61 -4.34
N VAL A 112 5.17 -17.64 -4.70
CA VAL A 112 6.43 -18.01 -4.00
C VAL A 112 7.48 -16.92 -4.18
N ALA A 113 7.66 -16.42 -5.40
CA ALA A 113 8.60 -15.35 -5.71
C ALA A 113 8.33 -14.07 -4.91
N PHE A 114 7.06 -13.80 -4.59
CA PHE A 114 6.66 -12.70 -3.73
C PHE A 114 6.77 -13.02 -2.24
N ILE A 115 6.20 -14.14 -1.77
CA ILE A 115 6.04 -14.44 -0.34
C ILE A 115 7.39 -14.67 0.37
N VAL A 116 8.37 -15.27 -0.31
CA VAL A 116 9.68 -15.56 0.27
C VAL A 116 10.41 -14.28 0.67
N PRO A 117 10.68 -13.32 -0.24
CA PRO A 117 11.26 -12.04 0.16
C PRO A 117 10.33 -11.26 1.10
N TYR A 118 9.01 -11.32 0.90
CA TYR A 118 8.04 -10.64 1.75
C TYR A 118 8.13 -11.06 3.23
N LEU A 119 8.12 -12.36 3.51
CA LEU A 119 8.29 -12.91 4.86
C LEU A 119 9.69 -12.62 5.39
N THR A 120 10.73 -12.86 4.59
CA THR A 120 12.13 -12.68 5.03
C THR A 120 12.37 -11.27 5.55
N PHE A 121 11.91 -10.24 4.82
CA PHE A 121 12.10 -8.85 5.21
C PHE A 121 11.23 -8.44 6.40
N ALA A 122 10.00 -8.98 6.53
CA ALA A 122 9.15 -8.71 7.69
C ALA A 122 9.78 -9.25 9.00
N TRP A 123 10.38 -10.43 8.92
CA TRP A 123 10.92 -11.12 10.09
C TRP A 123 12.30 -10.62 10.48
N LEU A 124 13.17 -10.37 9.51
CA LEU A 124 14.55 -9.94 9.76
C LEU A 124 14.66 -8.43 9.96
N VAL A 125 14.00 -7.63 9.11
CA VAL A 125 14.22 -6.18 9.06
C VAL A 125 13.13 -5.41 9.79
N GLY A 126 11.87 -5.53 9.37
CA GLY A 126 10.76 -4.79 9.96
C GLY A 126 9.59 -4.55 9.01
N PRO A 127 8.53 -3.86 9.46
CA PRO A 127 7.32 -3.63 8.67
C PRO A 127 7.50 -2.64 7.51
N GLU A 128 8.62 -1.93 7.40
CA GLU A 128 8.86 -0.97 6.32
C GLU A 128 9.07 -1.61 4.94
N PHE A 129 9.64 -2.81 4.91
CA PHE A 129 10.20 -3.44 3.72
C PHE A 129 9.36 -4.54 3.03
N PRO A 130 8.42 -5.27 3.69
CA PRO A 130 7.85 -6.49 3.12
C PRO A 130 7.21 -6.28 1.75
N SER A 131 6.25 -5.36 1.64
CA SER A 131 5.51 -5.11 0.40
C SER A 131 6.38 -4.53 -0.71
N LEU A 132 7.32 -3.64 -0.36
CA LEU A 132 8.22 -3.00 -1.31
C LEU A 132 9.20 -4.00 -1.92
N ILE A 133 9.94 -4.72 -1.07
CA ILE A 133 10.98 -5.64 -1.51
C ILE A 133 10.38 -6.92 -2.06
N GLY A 134 9.30 -7.43 -1.44
CA GLY A 134 8.54 -8.56 -1.96
C GLY A 134 8.07 -8.32 -3.39
N GLY A 135 7.53 -7.12 -3.68
CA GLY A 135 7.10 -6.74 -5.02
C GLY A 135 8.25 -6.62 -6.02
N LEU A 136 9.33 -5.90 -5.67
CA LEU A 136 10.46 -5.66 -6.58
C LEU A 136 11.25 -6.94 -6.88
N VAL A 137 11.60 -7.71 -5.84
CA VAL A 137 12.33 -8.97 -5.99
C VAL A 137 11.45 -10.01 -6.67
N GLY A 138 10.18 -10.12 -6.25
CA GLY A 138 9.22 -11.03 -6.85
C GLY A 138 9.04 -10.77 -8.35
N LEU A 139 8.91 -9.50 -8.75
CA LEU A 139 8.85 -9.13 -10.16
C LEU A 139 10.12 -9.55 -10.92
N GLY A 140 11.31 -9.28 -10.37
CA GLY A 140 12.57 -9.67 -11.00
C GLY A 140 12.67 -11.19 -11.23
N ILE A 141 12.31 -11.98 -10.21
CA ILE A 141 12.27 -13.44 -10.27
C ILE A 141 11.24 -13.92 -11.31
N ILE A 142 10.03 -13.34 -11.30
CA ILE A 142 8.96 -13.71 -12.23
C ILE A 142 9.37 -13.41 -13.68
N VAL A 143 9.97 -12.25 -13.95
CA VAL A 143 10.44 -11.89 -15.29
C VAL A 143 11.54 -12.83 -15.77
N ALA A 144 12.50 -13.17 -14.90
CA ALA A 144 13.55 -14.14 -15.23
C ALA A 144 12.97 -15.54 -15.48
N GLY A 145 12.07 -16.01 -14.62
CA GLY A 145 11.40 -17.30 -14.74
C GLY A 145 10.55 -17.39 -16.01
N ALA A 146 9.77 -16.35 -16.32
CA ALA A 146 8.97 -16.29 -17.54
C ALA A 146 9.83 -16.34 -18.81
N LYS A 147 10.98 -15.62 -18.83
CA LYS A 147 11.94 -15.68 -19.93
C LYS A 147 12.57 -17.06 -20.09
N ALA A 148 12.78 -17.78 -18.98
CA ALA A 148 13.27 -19.15 -18.98
C ALA A 148 12.17 -20.20 -19.30
N GLY A 149 10.92 -19.77 -19.48
CA GLY A 149 9.78 -20.68 -19.70
C GLY A 149 9.33 -21.44 -18.44
N PHE A 150 9.75 -21.01 -17.25
CA PHE A 150 9.41 -21.68 -16.00
C PHE A 150 7.94 -21.50 -15.65
N CYS A 151 7.20 -22.60 -15.54
CA CYS A 151 5.77 -22.65 -15.21
C CYS A 151 4.86 -21.82 -16.13
N VAL A 152 5.31 -21.40 -17.31
CA VAL A 152 4.51 -20.62 -18.26
C VAL A 152 3.46 -21.53 -18.91
N PRO A 153 2.19 -21.09 -19.03
CA PRO A 153 1.16 -21.85 -19.74
C PRO A 153 1.56 -22.14 -21.19
N LYS A 154 1.24 -23.34 -21.69
CA LYS A 154 1.54 -23.73 -23.07
C LYS A 154 0.70 -22.99 -24.10
N GLU A 155 -0.53 -22.67 -23.74
CA GLU A 155 -1.48 -21.97 -24.60
C GLU A 155 -1.44 -20.47 -24.29
N SER A 156 -1.33 -19.66 -25.34
CA SER A 156 -1.41 -18.21 -25.22
C SER A 156 -2.87 -17.78 -25.08
N TRP A 157 -3.13 -16.93 -24.10
CA TRP A 157 -4.43 -16.31 -23.90
C TRP A 157 -4.32 -14.79 -24.04
N ASP A 158 -5.31 -14.16 -24.68
CA ASP A 158 -5.40 -12.71 -24.83
C ASP A 158 -6.86 -12.26 -24.76
N PHE A 159 -7.09 -10.97 -24.51
CA PHE A 159 -8.41 -10.32 -24.46
C PHE A 159 -9.09 -10.22 -25.84
N GLY A 160 -8.41 -10.66 -26.90
CA GLY A 160 -8.89 -10.56 -28.27
C GLY A 160 -8.88 -9.11 -28.81
N PRO A 161 -9.43 -8.89 -30.00
CA PRO A 161 -9.45 -7.57 -30.63
C PRO A 161 -10.20 -6.55 -29.77
N GLN A 162 -9.62 -5.37 -29.58
CA GLN A 162 -10.26 -4.31 -28.80
C GLN A 162 -11.64 -3.89 -29.35
N SER A 163 -11.88 -4.07 -30.66
CA SER A 163 -13.19 -3.84 -31.28
C SER A 163 -14.31 -4.74 -30.74
N THR A 164 -13.97 -5.84 -30.08
CA THR A 164 -14.92 -6.77 -29.47
C THR A 164 -15.07 -6.56 -27.96
N TRP A 165 -14.42 -5.56 -27.37
CA TRP A 165 -14.54 -5.26 -25.94
C TRP A 165 -15.82 -4.49 -25.65
N ASP A 166 -16.44 -4.80 -24.51
CA ASP A 166 -17.59 -4.04 -24.04
C ASP A 166 -17.19 -2.58 -23.74
N ALA A 167 -18.04 -1.62 -24.11
CA ALA A 167 -17.74 -0.19 -23.96
C ALA A 167 -17.45 0.21 -22.50
N GLU A 168 -18.06 -0.49 -21.54
CA GLU A 168 -17.83 -0.30 -20.11
C GLU A 168 -16.39 -0.63 -19.68
N TRP A 169 -15.67 -1.47 -20.43
CA TRP A 169 -14.30 -1.86 -20.07
C TRP A 169 -13.27 -0.79 -20.40
N THR A 170 -13.53 0.04 -21.42
CA THR A 170 -12.61 1.05 -21.94
C THR A 170 -12.86 2.44 -21.35
N GLY A 171 -14.06 2.71 -20.86
CA GLY A 171 -14.44 4.02 -20.31
C GLY A 171 -14.32 5.15 -21.34
N THR A 172 -14.17 6.39 -20.85
CA THR A 172 -14.08 7.60 -21.68
C THR A 172 -12.70 7.86 -22.29
N ILE A 173 -11.67 7.09 -21.91
CA ILE A 173 -10.32 7.25 -22.43
C ILE A 173 -10.20 6.41 -23.70
N ALA A 174 -10.43 7.04 -24.85
CA ALA A 174 -10.16 6.44 -26.14
C ALA A 174 -8.67 6.08 -26.23
N THR A 175 -8.37 4.79 -26.41
CA THR A 175 -7.01 4.35 -26.72
C THR A 175 -6.58 4.96 -28.04
N SER A 176 -5.42 5.62 -28.05
CA SER A 176 -4.79 6.16 -29.25
C SER A 176 -4.66 5.05 -30.31
N THR A 177 -5.45 5.13 -31.38
CA THR A 177 -5.41 4.22 -32.53
C THR A 177 -4.07 4.31 -33.29
N ASN A 178 -3.32 5.40 -33.09
CA ASN A 178 -1.98 5.65 -33.66
C ASN A 178 -0.87 5.55 -32.61
N THR A 179 -0.84 4.49 -31.81
CA THR A 179 0.32 4.27 -30.92
C THR A 179 1.38 3.47 -31.67
N GLU A 180 2.50 4.10 -32.02
CA GLU A 180 3.63 3.37 -32.58
C GLU A 180 4.27 2.49 -31.49
N PHE A 181 4.15 1.16 -31.62
CA PHE A 181 4.74 0.18 -30.70
C PHE A 181 6.25 0.01 -30.91
N LYS A 182 6.97 1.13 -31.11
CA LYS A 182 8.43 1.11 -31.15
C LYS A 182 9.00 1.50 -29.78
N PRO A 183 9.99 0.76 -29.27
CA PRO A 183 10.69 1.14 -28.06
C PRO A 183 11.49 2.41 -28.32
N HIS A 184 11.00 3.54 -27.81
CA HIS A 184 11.68 4.84 -27.89
C HIS A 184 12.79 5.00 -26.83
N MET A 185 12.91 4.05 -25.91
CA MET A 185 13.94 4.01 -24.87
C MET A 185 14.27 2.57 -24.47
N SER A 186 15.45 2.37 -23.87
CA SER A 186 15.81 1.07 -23.31
C SER A 186 14.90 0.70 -22.15
N GLN A 187 14.63 -0.59 -21.96
CA GLN A 187 13.85 -1.07 -20.82
C GLN A 187 14.46 -0.62 -19.48
N PHE A 188 15.79 -0.63 -19.38
CA PHE A 188 16.46 -0.13 -18.17
C PHE A 188 16.13 1.34 -17.88
N LYS A 189 16.17 2.21 -18.90
CA LYS A 189 15.84 3.64 -18.75
C LYS A 189 14.36 3.86 -18.39
N ALA A 190 13.46 3.03 -18.90
CA ALA A 190 12.04 3.07 -18.54
C ALA A 190 11.78 2.63 -17.09
N TRP A 191 12.52 1.63 -16.59
CA TRP A 191 12.40 1.11 -15.23
C TRP A 191 13.17 1.91 -14.18
N LEU A 192 14.14 2.73 -14.59
CA LEU A 192 15.04 3.46 -13.69
C LEU A 192 14.30 4.26 -12.60
N PRO A 193 13.19 4.99 -12.86
CA PRO A 193 12.46 5.69 -11.80
C PRO A 193 11.96 4.75 -10.69
N TYR A 194 11.43 3.58 -11.04
CA TYR A 194 10.95 2.61 -10.04
C TYR A 194 12.10 2.02 -9.23
N ILE A 195 13.23 1.74 -9.89
CA ILE A 195 14.45 1.26 -9.22
C ILE A 195 14.98 2.33 -8.26
N LEU A 196 15.00 3.61 -8.66
CA LEU A 196 15.42 4.73 -7.81
C LEU A 196 14.51 4.91 -6.60
N ILE A 197 13.18 4.81 -6.78
CA ILE A 197 12.21 4.83 -5.66
C ILE A 197 12.53 3.73 -4.66
N GLY A 198 12.68 2.49 -5.14
CA GLY A 198 13.02 1.35 -4.29
C GLY A 198 14.35 1.53 -3.56
N ALA A 199 15.40 1.95 -4.28
CA ALA A 199 16.74 2.15 -3.72
C ALA A 199 16.77 3.26 -2.66
N ILE A 200 16.18 4.43 -2.95
CA ILE A 200 16.11 5.55 -1.99
C ILE A 200 15.29 5.15 -0.77
N LEU A 201 14.19 4.41 -0.94
CA LEU A 201 13.43 3.90 0.20
C LEU A 201 14.25 2.96 1.06
N VAL A 202 15.01 2.04 0.46
CA VAL A 202 15.85 1.13 1.23
C VAL A 202 16.91 1.92 2.01
N VAL A 203 17.64 2.79 1.33
CA VAL A 203 18.72 3.60 1.92
C VAL A 203 18.21 4.52 3.04
N THR A 204 17.03 5.12 2.89
CA THR A 204 16.49 6.05 3.90
C THR A 204 15.85 5.36 5.11
N ARG A 205 15.60 4.04 5.04
CA ARG A 205 14.86 3.30 6.07
C ARG A 205 15.70 2.32 6.86
N ILE A 206 16.87 1.90 6.35
CA ILE A 206 17.84 1.08 7.07
C ILE A 206 18.41 1.89 8.26
N PRO A 207 18.14 1.51 9.52
CA PRO A 207 18.61 2.25 10.70
C PRO A 207 20.14 2.39 10.76
N GLU A 208 20.87 1.37 10.30
CA GLU A 208 22.33 1.28 10.32
C GLU A 208 23.01 2.36 9.47
N LEU A 209 22.31 2.93 8.49
CA LEU A 209 22.83 4.01 7.65
C LEU A 209 22.71 5.39 8.30
N GLY A 210 22.01 5.53 9.43
CA GLY A 210 21.88 6.78 10.18
C GLY A 210 21.05 7.89 9.52
N LEU A 211 20.64 7.73 8.25
CA LEU A 211 19.89 8.74 7.49
C LEU A 211 18.49 8.99 8.04
N LYS A 212 17.86 7.98 8.64
CA LYS A 212 16.53 8.08 9.24
C LYS A 212 16.45 9.21 10.28
N ALA A 213 17.44 9.31 11.16
CA ALA A 213 17.47 10.34 12.20
C ALA A 213 17.61 11.74 11.59
N LEU A 214 18.49 11.90 10.59
CA LEU A 214 18.71 13.18 9.91
C LEU A 214 17.46 13.66 9.16
N LEU A 215 16.82 12.76 8.41
CA LEU A 215 15.62 13.10 7.63
C LEU A 215 14.41 13.35 8.55
N ALA A 216 14.24 12.54 9.60
CA ALA A 216 13.14 12.69 10.55
C ALA A 216 13.32 13.88 11.50
N ALA A 217 14.55 14.40 11.68
CA ALA A 217 14.80 15.62 12.44
C ALA A 217 14.22 16.87 11.75
N GLN A 218 14.04 16.83 10.44
CA GLN A 218 13.49 17.94 9.67
C GLN A 218 11.97 17.94 9.78
N LYS A 219 11.47 18.74 10.72
CA LYS A 219 10.04 18.83 11.04
C LYS A 219 9.51 20.24 10.85
N LEU A 220 8.30 20.32 10.32
CA LEU A 220 7.50 21.53 10.34
C LEU A 220 6.42 21.36 11.42
N PRO A 221 6.61 21.94 12.62
CA PRO A 221 5.63 21.86 13.69
C PRO A 221 4.49 22.86 13.47
N PHE A 222 3.29 22.44 13.84
CA PHE A 222 2.08 23.25 13.95
C PHE A 222 1.62 23.15 15.40
N THR A 223 1.79 24.23 16.15
CA THR A 223 1.41 24.30 17.57
C THR A 223 0.07 25.02 17.71
N ASP A 224 -0.72 24.58 18.70
CA ASP A 224 -1.99 25.19 19.08
C ASP A 224 -2.90 25.50 17.88
N ILE A 225 -3.16 24.46 17.09
CA ILE A 225 -3.95 24.52 15.86
C ILE A 225 -5.33 25.11 16.17
N LEU A 226 -5.70 26.15 15.42
CA LEU A 226 -6.96 26.90 15.61
C LEU A 226 -7.11 27.54 17.01
N GLY A 227 -6.01 27.74 17.75
CA GLY A 227 -6.00 28.35 19.09
C GLY A 227 -6.29 27.39 20.24
N TYR A 228 -6.40 26.09 19.98
CA TYR A 228 -6.61 25.09 21.04
C TYR A 228 -5.28 24.60 21.62
N THR A 229 -5.01 24.99 22.87
CA THR A 229 -3.80 24.61 23.60
C THR A 229 -3.65 23.09 23.67
N GLY A 230 -2.50 22.58 23.21
CA GLY A 230 -2.19 21.14 23.23
C GLY A 230 -2.64 20.36 22.00
N VAL A 231 -3.37 20.98 21.06
CA VAL A 231 -3.65 20.39 19.74
C VAL A 231 -2.55 20.78 18.77
N SER A 232 -1.49 19.97 18.74
CA SER A 232 -0.32 20.19 17.87
C SER A 232 -0.11 19.03 16.90
N ALA A 233 0.42 19.31 15.72
CA ALA A 233 0.82 18.31 14.72
C ALA A 233 2.20 18.67 14.14
N SER A 234 2.89 17.70 13.54
CA SER A 234 4.13 17.98 12.81
C SER A 234 4.15 17.24 11.48
N ILE A 235 4.75 17.87 10.48
CA ILE A 235 5.02 17.25 9.19
C ILE A 235 6.53 17.00 9.10
N ASP A 236 6.90 15.72 9.07
CA ASP A 236 8.29 15.29 8.91
C ASP A 236 8.65 15.31 7.41
N TYR A 237 8.72 16.52 6.83
CA TYR A 237 8.61 16.73 5.38
C TYR A 237 9.65 16.01 4.53
N LEU A 238 10.87 15.78 5.02
CA LEU A 238 11.90 14.97 4.33
C LEU A 238 11.79 13.46 4.59
N TYR A 239 11.06 13.04 5.63
CA TYR A 239 10.87 11.64 5.99
C TYR A 239 9.52 11.07 5.51
N LEU A 240 8.70 11.89 4.84
CA LEU A 240 7.47 11.47 4.18
C LEU A 240 7.78 10.76 2.85
N PRO A 241 7.22 9.56 2.59
CA PRO A 241 7.38 8.86 1.32
C PRO A 241 7.04 9.74 0.11
N GLY A 242 5.99 10.57 0.23
CA GLY A 242 5.54 11.48 -0.83
C GLY A 242 6.62 12.46 -1.28
N THR A 243 7.38 13.03 -0.35
CA THR A 243 8.50 13.91 -0.67
C THR A 243 9.73 13.11 -1.09
N ILE A 244 10.16 12.18 -0.23
CA ILE A 244 11.29 11.28 -0.46
C ILE A 244 10.80 9.84 -0.29
N PRO A 245 10.73 9.05 -1.37
CA PRO A 245 11.38 9.26 -2.67
C PRO A 245 10.50 9.87 -3.78
N PHE A 246 9.17 9.89 -3.67
CA PHE A 246 8.32 9.97 -4.87
C PHE A 246 8.49 11.30 -5.62
N MET A 247 8.42 12.43 -4.92
CA MET A 247 8.61 13.75 -5.52
C MET A 247 10.03 13.92 -6.06
N LEU A 248 11.03 13.52 -5.27
CA LEU A 248 12.44 13.59 -5.67
C LEU A 248 12.68 12.81 -6.98
N VAL A 249 12.21 11.57 -7.06
CA VAL A 249 12.39 10.74 -8.26
C VAL A 249 11.58 11.27 -9.43
N ALA A 250 10.38 11.83 -9.21
CA ALA A 250 9.62 12.50 -10.28
C ALA A 250 10.43 13.66 -10.90
N LEU A 251 11.10 14.47 -10.08
CA LEU A 251 11.99 15.55 -10.54
C LEU A 251 13.23 15.02 -11.26
N LEU A 252 13.89 13.99 -10.71
CA LEU A 252 15.02 13.34 -11.36
C LEU A 252 14.64 12.73 -12.72
N THR A 253 13.44 12.16 -12.83
CA THR A 253 12.94 11.53 -14.06
C THR A 253 12.84 12.52 -15.21
N ILE A 254 12.45 13.78 -14.93
CA ILE A 254 12.44 14.85 -15.93
C ILE A 254 13.82 15.01 -16.59
N MET A 255 14.89 15.00 -15.77
CA MET A 255 16.27 15.10 -16.25
C MET A 255 16.75 13.82 -16.93
N ILE A 256 16.51 12.65 -16.32
CA ILE A 256 16.94 11.34 -16.84
C ILE A 256 16.32 11.08 -18.23
N HIS A 257 15.04 11.40 -18.40
CA HIS A 257 14.32 11.19 -19.66
C HIS A 257 14.46 12.35 -20.65
N GLY A 258 15.04 13.49 -20.24
CA GLY A 258 15.21 14.65 -21.12
C GLY A 258 13.87 15.21 -21.59
N MET A 259 12.88 15.30 -20.69
CA MET A 259 11.53 15.71 -21.06
C MET A 259 11.47 17.19 -21.45
N LYS A 260 10.74 17.49 -22.53
CA LYS A 260 10.45 18.88 -22.94
C LYS A 260 9.54 19.54 -21.90
N GLY A 261 9.76 20.83 -21.62
CA GLY A 261 8.99 21.58 -20.60
C GLY A 261 7.48 21.58 -20.83
N SER A 262 7.01 21.55 -22.09
CA SER A 262 5.57 21.41 -22.41
C SER A 262 5.00 20.06 -21.97
N ALA A 263 5.73 18.97 -22.21
CA ALA A 263 5.34 17.62 -21.79
C ALA A 263 5.35 17.51 -20.26
N VAL A 264 6.32 18.14 -19.59
CA VAL A 264 6.35 18.25 -18.12
C VAL A 264 5.10 18.97 -17.63
N LYS A 265 4.83 20.19 -18.12
CA LYS A 265 3.65 20.97 -17.72
C LYS A 265 2.35 20.17 -17.89
N GLN A 266 2.21 19.48 -19.03
CA GLN A 266 1.04 18.63 -19.29
C GLN A 266 0.91 17.51 -18.27
N ALA A 267 1.98 16.74 -18.03
CA ALA A 267 1.98 15.63 -17.08
C ALA A 267 1.60 16.10 -15.66
N TRP A 268 2.19 17.19 -15.19
CA TRP A 268 1.89 17.75 -13.88
C TRP A 268 0.44 18.26 -13.78
N THR A 269 -0.04 18.98 -14.80
CA THR A 269 -1.43 19.47 -14.83
C THR A 269 -2.42 18.32 -14.77
N GLU A 270 -2.18 17.27 -15.55
CA GLU A 270 -3.03 16.08 -15.54
C GLU A 270 -3.02 15.37 -14.18
N SER A 271 -1.86 15.24 -13.54
CA SER A 271 -1.76 14.70 -12.17
C SER A 271 -2.56 15.52 -11.16
N PHE A 272 -2.44 16.85 -11.16
CA PHE A 272 -3.20 17.73 -10.25
C PHE A 272 -4.71 17.63 -10.47
N VAL A 273 -5.16 17.63 -11.72
CA VAL A 273 -6.59 17.50 -12.05
C VAL A 273 -7.16 16.17 -11.58
N LYS A 274 -6.40 15.07 -11.70
CA LYS A 274 -6.83 13.73 -11.23
C LYS A 274 -6.83 13.62 -9.70
N MET A 275 -5.96 14.34 -9.01
CA MET A 275 -5.88 14.31 -7.54
C MET A 275 -6.96 15.14 -6.84
N LYS A 276 -7.62 16.09 -7.53
CA LYS A 276 -8.54 17.06 -6.89
C LYS A 276 -9.66 16.41 -6.06
N ALA A 277 -10.39 15.46 -6.65
CA ALA A 277 -11.57 14.87 -6.02
C ALA A 277 -11.17 13.92 -4.87
N PRO A 278 -10.20 13.00 -5.05
CA PRO A 278 -9.68 12.21 -3.94
C PRO A 278 -9.13 13.05 -2.79
N THR A 279 -8.46 14.18 -3.08
CA THR A 279 -7.90 15.06 -2.05
C THR A 279 -8.98 15.73 -1.20
N ILE A 280 -10.04 16.24 -1.83
CA ILE A 280 -11.18 16.84 -1.12
C ILE A 280 -11.85 15.80 -0.22
N ALA A 281 -12.09 14.60 -0.75
CA ALA A 281 -12.67 13.51 0.02
C ALA A 281 -11.78 13.10 1.21
N LEU A 282 -10.46 12.99 0.98
CA LEU A 282 -9.51 12.65 2.04
C LEU A 282 -9.43 13.72 3.12
N PHE A 283 -9.47 15.01 2.75
CA PHE A 283 -9.50 16.11 3.72
C PHE A 283 -10.72 16.02 4.64
N ALA A 284 -11.90 15.84 4.06
CA ALA A 284 -13.14 15.68 4.82
C ALA A 284 -13.10 14.43 5.72
N ALA A 285 -12.61 13.30 5.20
CA ALA A 285 -12.50 12.05 5.96
C ALA A 285 -11.54 12.18 7.15
N VAL A 286 -10.35 12.76 6.95
CA VAL A 286 -9.36 12.96 8.02
C VAL A 286 -9.88 13.93 9.09
N ALA A 287 -10.58 14.99 8.68
CA ALA A 287 -11.22 15.91 9.62
C ALA A 287 -12.29 15.20 10.47
N LEU A 288 -13.16 14.40 9.84
CA LEU A 288 -14.19 13.63 10.53
C LEU A 288 -13.60 12.64 11.53
N VAL A 289 -12.58 11.88 11.14
CA VAL A 289 -11.88 10.94 12.05
C VAL A 289 -11.25 11.69 13.22
N SER A 290 -10.69 12.87 12.99
CA SER A 290 -10.11 13.70 14.05
C SER A 290 -11.18 14.17 15.04
N ILE A 291 -12.36 14.58 14.57
CA ILE A 291 -13.52 14.94 15.41
C ILE A 291 -13.99 13.74 16.23
N PHE A 292 -14.19 12.58 15.59
CA PHE A 292 -14.64 11.36 16.27
C PHE A 292 -13.65 10.92 17.35
N ARG A 293 -12.34 11.01 17.08
CA ARG A 293 -11.31 10.72 18.09
C ARG A 293 -11.32 11.75 19.22
N GLY A 294 -11.50 13.03 18.90
CA GLY A 294 -11.54 14.14 19.87
C GLY A 294 -12.80 14.19 20.74
N SER A 295 -13.87 13.49 20.36
CA SER A 295 -15.15 13.48 21.12
C SER A 295 -15.03 12.98 22.56
N GLY A 296 -14.00 12.19 22.88
CA GLY A 296 -13.72 11.72 24.25
C GLY A 296 -12.85 12.67 25.06
N VAL A 297 -13.01 13.98 24.87
CA VAL A 297 -12.20 15.01 25.55
C VAL A 297 -12.40 14.94 27.07
N ALA A 298 -11.32 15.10 27.83
CA ALA A 298 -11.34 15.14 29.30
C ALA A 298 -11.65 16.57 29.78
N ASP A 299 -12.86 17.04 29.53
CA ASP A 299 -13.32 18.38 29.89
C ASP A 299 -14.71 18.32 30.53
N VAL A 300 -14.88 18.95 31.69
CA VAL A 300 -16.10 18.88 32.49
C VAL A 300 -17.28 19.60 31.82
N VAL A 301 -17.02 20.59 30.97
CA VAL A 301 -18.04 21.37 30.24
C VAL A 301 -18.41 20.66 28.94
N LEU A 302 -17.43 20.15 28.19
CA LEU A 302 -17.65 19.54 26.88
C LEU A 302 -17.99 18.03 26.95
N ASN A 303 -17.57 17.35 28.02
CA ASN A 303 -17.82 15.92 28.26
C ASN A 303 -18.10 15.67 29.76
N PRO A 304 -19.25 16.14 30.29
CA PRO A 304 -19.54 16.12 31.72
C PRO A 304 -19.55 14.71 32.33
N ASN A 305 -19.88 13.69 31.51
CA ASN A 305 -19.96 12.29 31.95
C ASN A 305 -18.69 11.48 31.66
N SER A 306 -17.61 12.14 31.20
CA SER A 306 -16.34 11.48 30.84
C SER A 306 -16.53 10.28 29.90
N TYR A 307 -17.41 10.43 28.91
CA TYR A 307 -17.65 9.40 27.92
C TYR A 307 -16.37 9.10 27.11
N PRO A 308 -16.13 7.83 26.75
CA PRO A 308 -15.06 7.49 25.82
C PRO A 308 -15.32 8.14 24.45
N SER A 309 -14.28 8.30 23.64
CA SER A 309 -14.44 8.76 22.26
C SER A 309 -15.37 7.84 21.48
N MET A 310 -16.09 8.40 20.49
CA MET A 310 -17.07 7.65 19.69
C MET A 310 -16.53 6.32 19.13
N PRO A 311 -15.31 6.24 18.55
CA PRO A 311 -14.73 4.96 18.12
C PRO A 311 -14.48 3.99 19.28
N LEU A 312 -14.00 4.50 20.43
CA LEU A 312 -13.73 3.67 21.60
C LEU A 312 -15.02 3.17 22.27
N ALA A 313 -16.08 3.98 22.27
CA ALA A 313 -17.41 3.57 22.74
C ALA A 313 -17.92 2.39 21.92
N MET A 314 -17.89 2.52 20.59
CA MET A 314 -18.28 1.45 19.66
C MET A 314 -17.43 0.19 19.86
N ALA A 315 -16.09 0.34 19.92
CA ALA A 315 -15.18 -0.78 20.14
C ALA A 315 -15.47 -1.51 21.46
N LYS A 316 -15.68 -0.79 22.56
CA LYS A 316 -16.02 -1.38 23.86
C LYS A 316 -17.36 -2.11 23.83
N THR A 317 -18.38 -1.54 23.19
CA THR A 317 -19.70 -2.18 23.06
C THR A 317 -19.60 -3.47 22.27
N VAL A 318 -18.96 -3.46 21.10
CA VAL A 318 -18.83 -4.67 20.28
C VAL A 318 -17.92 -5.69 20.96
N ALA A 319 -16.84 -5.27 21.62
CA ALA A 319 -16.00 -6.17 22.40
C ALA A 319 -16.76 -6.84 23.56
N ALA A 320 -17.63 -6.10 24.24
CA ALA A 320 -18.47 -6.66 25.31
C ALA A 320 -19.45 -7.72 24.78
N PHE A 321 -20.02 -7.53 23.59
CA PHE A 321 -20.86 -8.54 22.94
C PHE A 321 -20.06 -9.73 22.40
N ALA A 322 -18.89 -9.48 21.80
CA ALA A 322 -18.06 -10.50 21.16
C ALA A 322 -17.30 -11.36 22.18
N GLY A 323 -16.98 -10.83 23.36
CA GLY A 323 -16.16 -11.48 24.37
C GLY A 323 -14.83 -11.98 23.79
N ASN A 324 -14.52 -13.25 24.01
CA ASN A 324 -13.29 -13.89 23.51
C ASN A 324 -13.20 -13.95 21.97
N ALA A 325 -14.31 -13.77 21.26
CA ALA A 325 -14.32 -13.71 19.79
C ALA A 325 -13.94 -12.33 19.23
N TRP A 326 -13.73 -11.31 20.09
CA TRP A 326 -13.39 -9.95 19.66
C TRP A 326 -12.25 -9.88 18.63
N PRO A 327 -11.12 -10.63 18.76
CA PRO A 327 -10.05 -10.60 17.76
C PRO A 327 -10.50 -10.96 16.34
N MET A 328 -11.54 -11.79 16.18
CA MET A 328 -12.08 -12.17 14.86
C MET A 328 -12.99 -11.09 14.26
N LEU A 329 -13.53 -10.19 15.09
CA LEU A 329 -14.49 -9.16 14.68
C LEU A 329 -13.88 -7.75 14.64
N ALA A 330 -12.74 -7.54 15.29
CA ALA A 330 -12.09 -6.24 15.43
C ALA A 330 -11.81 -5.57 14.06
N SER A 331 -11.48 -6.33 13.02
CA SER A 331 -11.22 -5.82 11.68
C SER A 331 -12.43 -5.14 11.02
N TYR A 332 -13.66 -5.51 11.41
CA TYR A 332 -14.89 -4.93 10.86
C TYR A 332 -15.27 -3.60 11.53
N VAL A 333 -14.73 -3.33 12.72
CA VAL A 333 -15.03 -2.14 13.53
C VAL A 333 -13.96 -1.05 13.35
N GLY A 334 -12.85 -1.38 12.67
CA GLY A 334 -11.81 -0.42 12.29
C GLY A 334 -10.54 -0.41 13.15
N GLY A 335 -10.38 -1.39 14.06
CA GLY A 335 -9.20 -1.52 14.93
C GLY A 335 -9.22 -0.59 16.14
#